data_AF-A0A959CC60-F1
#
_entry.id   AF-A0A959CC60-F1
#
_cell.length_a   1.000
_cell.length_b   1.000
_cell.length_c   1.000
_cell.angle_alpha   90.00
_cell.angle_beta   90.00
_cell.angle_gamma   90.00
#
_symmetry.space_group_name_H-M   'P 1'
#
loop_
_entity.id
_entity.type
_entity.pdbx_description
1 polymer ?
#
loop_
_entity_poly.entity_id
_entity_poly.type
_entity_poly.pdbx_seq_one_letter_code
_entity_poly.pdbx_strand_id
1 'polypeptide(L)'
;MRYVVVRIIHGSVRRRHYRREAKELGGKMGGHVGIQIDDLIYDFKYRDISRIHIFSNPESKNCIFQKHTPDEWKACYKDNQETLVTIPVDETEIEFLLDFYRKNILEPSYDYSFFGQRCASSCYDLLKKINKIQGGHYFFNAFYPGMLRKKLLAKARQAGYGVVVIPGSPTRIWEGGRIDI
;
A
#
# COMPACT_ATOMS: atom_id res chain seq x y z
N MET A 1 21.21 -6.29 10.58
CA MET A 1 19.83 -6.68 10.18
C MET A 1 19.07 -5.40 9.89
N ARG A 2 18.49 -5.28 8.69
CA ARG A 2 17.75 -4.09 8.26
C ARG A 2 16.27 -4.38 8.26
N TYR A 3 15.47 -3.33 8.08
CA TYR A 3 14.02 -3.44 8.05
C TYR A 3 13.45 -2.60 6.92
N VAL A 4 12.35 -3.07 6.36
CA VAL A 4 11.42 -2.25 5.59
C VAL A 4 10.13 -2.10 6.38
N VAL A 5 9.41 -1.00 6.19
CA VAL A 5 8.11 -0.80 6.81
C VAL A 5 7.06 -0.72 5.73
N VAL A 6 6.14 -1.69 5.69
CA VAL A 6 4.98 -1.61 4.82
C VAL A 6 3.96 -0.69 5.48
N ARG A 7 3.67 0.43 4.82
CA ARG A 7 2.76 1.47 5.29
C ARG A 7 1.44 1.36 4.56
N ILE A 8 0.38 1.06 5.30
CA ILE A 8 -0.94 0.74 4.74
C ILE A 8 -1.95 1.77 5.25
N ILE A 9 -2.40 2.64 4.37
CA ILE A 9 -3.51 3.55 4.61
C ILE A 9 -4.82 2.79 4.49
N HIS A 10 -5.68 2.95 5.49
CA HIS A 10 -6.96 2.25 5.55
C HIS A 10 -8.00 2.93 4.64
N GLY A 11 -8.79 2.12 3.93
CA GLY A 11 -10.02 2.60 3.32
C GLY A 11 -11.01 3.08 4.38
N SER A 12 -11.85 4.06 4.02
CA SER A 12 -12.81 4.64 4.96
C SER A 12 -14.09 5.10 4.29
N VAL A 13 -15.13 5.28 5.10
CA VAL A 13 -16.32 6.04 4.72
C VAL A 13 -16.62 7.09 5.78
N ARG A 14 -17.18 8.22 5.37
CA ARG A 14 -17.58 9.30 6.29
C ARG A 14 -18.67 8.82 7.23
N ARG A 15 -18.63 9.23 8.49
CA ARG A 15 -19.80 9.09 9.37
C ARG A 15 -20.93 10.00 8.88
N ARG A 16 -22.18 9.61 9.19
CA ARG A 16 -23.40 10.31 8.72
C ARG A 16 -23.39 11.81 9.03
N HIS A 17 -22.88 12.20 10.19
CA HIS A 17 -22.83 13.61 10.62
C HIS A 17 -21.75 14.44 9.90
N TYR A 18 -20.81 13.80 9.20
CA TYR A 18 -19.67 14.43 8.51
C TYR A 18 -19.77 14.31 6.98
N ARG A 19 -21.00 14.32 6.44
CA ARG A 19 -21.26 14.18 5.01
C ARG A 19 -20.67 15.30 4.14
N ARG A 20 -20.19 16.41 4.71
CA ARG A 20 -19.57 17.52 3.97
C ARG A 20 -18.08 17.33 3.67
N GLU A 21 -17.37 16.44 4.37
CA GLU A 21 -15.95 16.17 4.08
C GLU A 21 -15.73 15.53 2.70
N ALA A 22 -14.51 15.31 2.22
CA ALA A 22 -14.23 14.62 0.93
C ALA A 22 -14.46 13.09 1.00
N LYS A 23 -14.75 12.41 -0.13
CA LYS A 23 -15.03 10.94 -0.14
C LYS A 23 -13.68 10.28 -0.33
N GLU A 24 -13.45 9.18 0.38
CA GLU A 24 -12.34 8.28 0.05
C GLU A 24 -12.67 7.57 -1.26
N LEU A 25 -11.74 7.58 -2.21
CA LEU A 25 -11.89 6.81 -3.44
C LEU A 25 -11.89 5.32 -3.11
N GLY A 26 -12.89 4.58 -3.59
CA GLY A 26 -13.06 3.16 -3.26
C GLY A 26 -13.64 2.89 -1.85
N GLY A 27 -13.90 3.94 -1.06
CA GLY A 27 -14.51 3.83 0.26
C GLY A 27 -13.71 2.90 1.19
N LYS A 28 -14.39 1.90 1.79
CA LYS A 28 -13.74 0.90 2.64
C LYS A 28 -12.73 0.01 1.90
N MET A 29 -12.89 -0.19 0.60
CA MET A 29 -11.92 -0.92 -0.23
C MET A 29 -10.84 0.00 -0.81
N GLY A 30 -10.91 1.30 -0.52
CA GLY A 30 -9.88 2.28 -0.85
C GLY A 30 -8.66 2.16 0.06
N GLY A 31 -7.99 3.30 0.23
CA GLY A 31 -6.71 3.38 0.93
C GLY A 31 -5.53 3.24 -0.03
N HIS A 32 -4.34 3.09 0.53
CA HIS A 32 -3.10 3.11 -0.23
C HIS A 32 -2.01 2.30 0.46
N VAL A 33 -0.98 1.91 -0.29
CA VAL A 33 0.13 1.12 0.23
C VAL A 33 1.45 1.68 -0.28
N GLY A 34 2.40 1.86 0.63
CA GLY A 34 3.80 2.16 0.32
C GLY A 34 4.75 1.25 1.07
N ILE A 35 5.98 1.12 0.57
CA ILE A 35 7.08 0.45 1.27
C ILE A 35 8.11 1.51 1.65
N GLN A 36 8.31 1.69 2.94
CA GLN A 36 9.39 2.51 3.46
C GLN A 36 10.70 1.72 3.47
N ILE A 37 11.72 2.29 2.84
CA ILE A 37 13.09 1.81 2.82
C ILE A 37 13.95 3.00 3.25
N ASP A 38 14.62 2.86 4.38
CA ASP A 38 15.33 3.96 5.04
C ASP A 38 14.41 5.17 5.25
N ASP A 39 14.83 6.35 4.79
CA ASP A 39 14.13 7.62 4.95
C ASP A 39 13.16 7.94 3.81
N LEU A 40 12.82 6.96 2.96
CA LEU A 40 11.96 7.16 1.81
C LEU A 40 10.84 6.12 1.74
N ILE A 41 9.65 6.58 1.39
CA ILE A 41 8.45 5.76 1.21
C ILE A 41 8.13 5.70 -0.27
N TYR A 42 8.25 4.50 -0.84
CA TYR A 42 8.00 4.23 -2.25
C TYR A 42 6.59 3.70 -2.43
N ASP A 43 5.85 4.25 -3.38
CA ASP A 43 4.49 3.82 -3.67
C ASP A 43 4.19 3.75 -5.17
N PHE A 44 3.00 3.24 -5.49
CA PHE A 44 2.50 3.09 -6.85
C PHE A 44 1.03 3.50 -6.94
N LYS A 45 0.70 4.45 -7.82
CA LYS A 45 -0.68 4.94 -8.01
C LYS A 45 -0.99 5.22 -9.48
N TYR A 46 -2.25 5.51 -9.79
CA TYR A 46 -2.66 6.00 -11.11
C TYR A 46 -2.20 7.46 -11.32
N ARG A 47 -1.98 7.88 -12.57
CA ARG A 47 -1.72 9.30 -12.88
C ARG A 47 -3.02 10.11 -12.92
N ASP A 48 -4.03 9.55 -13.59
CA ASP A 48 -5.34 10.17 -13.79
C ASP A 48 -6.45 9.18 -13.43
N ILE A 49 -7.28 9.55 -12.46
CA ILE A 49 -8.40 8.74 -11.99
C ILE A 49 -9.43 8.43 -13.09
N SER A 50 -9.61 9.36 -14.04
CA SER A 50 -10.58 9.23 -15.13
C SER A 50 -10.14 8.26 -16.22
N ARG A 51 -8.88 7.84 -16.19
CA ARG A 51 -8.24 6.98 -17.20
C ARG A 51 -7.82 5.62 -16.65
N ILE A 52 -8.38 5.18 -15.52
CA ILE A 52 -8.04 3.87 -14.97
C ILE A 52 -8.58 2.79 -15.91
N HIS A 53 -7.70 1.94 -16.42
CA HIS A 53 -8.11 0.86 -17.31
C HIS A 53 -8.76 -0.30 -16.55
N ILE A 54 -9.67 -1.01 -17.21
CA ILE A 54 -10.25 -2.25 -16.67
C ILE A 54 -9.19 -3.35 -16.66
N PHE A 55 -8.42 -3.50 -17.74
CA PHE A 55 -7.29 -4.40 -17.90
C PHE A 55 -6.01 -3.62 -18.24
N SER A 56 -4.84 -4.18 -17.92
CA SER A 56 -3.55 -3.51 -18.14
C SER A 56 -3.33 -3.14 -19.61
N ASN A 57 -2.92 -1.89 -19.86
CA ASN A 57 -2.52 -1.40 -21.18
C ASN A 57 -1.03 -1.01 -21.19
N PRO A 58 -0.13 -1.87 -21.73
CA PRO A 58 1.30 -1.59 -21.72
C PRO A 58 1.72 -0.45 -22.66
N GLU A 59 0.92 -0.14 -23.69
CA GLU A 59 1.21 0.92 -24.67
C GLU A 59 0.83 2.31 -24.17
N SER A 60 -0.10 2.40 -23.21
CA SER A 60 -0.61 3.68 -22.69
C SER A 60 -0.76 3.68 -21.17
N LYS A 61 0.30 3.32 -20.44
CA LYS A 61 0.28 3.17 -18.97
C LYS A 61 -0.23 4.43 -18.25
N ASN A 62 -1.28 4.27 -17.43
CA ASN A 62 -1.83 5.30 -16.56
C ASN A 62 -1.35 5.11 -15.11
N CYS A 63 -0.04 5.21 -14.89
CA CYS A 63 0.53 4.89 -13.59
C CYS A 63 1.80 5.67 -13.27
N ILE A 64 2.10 5.78 -11.98
CA ILE A 64 3.31 6.44 -11.51
C ILE A 64 3.83 5.71 -10.28
N PHE A 65 5.14 5.45 -10.30
CA PHE A 65 5.91 5.17 -9.10
C PHE A 65 6.53 6.47 -8.62
N GLN A 66 6.47 6.69 -7.33
CA GLN A 66 6.97 7.91 -6.70
C GLN A 66 7.57 7.54 -5.34
N LYS A 67 8.32 8.47 -4.79
CA LYS A 67 8.92 8.36 -3.47
C LYS A 67 8.61 9.63 -2.68
N HIS A 68 8.43 9.46 -1.38
CA HIS A 68 8.13 10.55 -0.45
C HIS A 68 9.06 10.44 0.74
N THR A 69 9.43 11.58 1.30
CA THR A 69 9.89 11.64 2.69
C THR A 69 8.75 11.27 3.65
N PRO A 70 9.03 10.91 4.92
CA PRO A 70 8.00 10.64 5.91
C PRO A 70 7.03 11.81 6.12
N ASP A 71 7.53 13.05 6.02
CA ASP A 71 6.72 14.26 6.18
C ASP A 71 5.78 14.49 4.99
N GLU A 72 6.26 14.29 3.76
CA GLU A 72 5.41 14.36 2.56
C GLU A 72 4.31 13.29 2.58
N TRP A 73 4.64 12.07 2.99
CA TRP A 73 3.66 11.00 3.17
C TRP A 73 2.60 11.36 4.21
N LYS A 74 3.05 11.87 5.37
CA LYS A 74 2.16 12.30 6.46
C LYS A 74 1.27 13.46 6.03
N ALA A 75 1.77 14.38 5.20
CA ALA A 75 0.97 15.46 4.63
C ALA A 75 -0.10 14.92 3.66
N CYS A 76 0.26 13.97 2.79
CA CYS A 76 -0.67 13.35 1.83
C CYS A 76 -1.80 12.58 2.51
N TYR A 77 -1.51 11.90 3.62
CA TYR A 77 -2.45 11.01 4.32
C TYR A 77 -2.79 11.50 5.72
N LYS A 78 -2.80 12.83 5.90
CA LYS A 78 -3.13 13.45 7.17
C LYS A 78 -4.50 12.97 7.64
N ASP A 79 -4.58 12.62 8.92
CA ASP A 79 -5.79 12.15 9.60
C ASP A 79 -6.31 10.78 9.12
N ASN A 80 -5.58 10.08 8.25
CA ASN A 80 -5.92 8.72 7.87
C ASN A 80 -5.46 7.71 8.92
N GLN A 81 -6.23 6.64 9.11
CA GLN A 81 -5.77 5.48 9.88
C GLN A 81 -4.73 4.72 9.05
N GLU A 82 -3.62 4.36 9.69
CA GLU A 82 -2.48 3.71 9.04
C GLU A 82 -2.03 2.49 9.86
N THR A 83 -1.72 1.38 9.18
CA THR A 83 -1.02 0.23 9.77
C THR A 83 0.39 0.16 9.19
N LEU A 84 1.37 0.06 10.08
CA LEU A 84 2.79 -0.08 9.78
C LEU A 84 3.18 -1.52 10.14
N VAL A 85 3.76 -2.23 9.19
CA VAL A 85 4.28 -3.58 9.40
C VAL A 85 5.78 -3.57 9.13
N THR A 86 6.58 -3.73 10.18
CA THR A 86 8.05 -3.73 10.13
C THR A 86 8.55 -5.14 9.84
N ILE A 87 9.18 -5.32 8.69
CA ILE A 87 9.60 -6.62 8.17
C ILE A 87 11.14 -6.67 8.14
N PRO A 88 11.78 -7.65 8.80
CA PRO A 88 13.22 -7.83 8.73
C PRO A 88 13.64 -8.26 7.33
N VAL A 89 14.68 -7.63 6.81
CA VAL A 89 15.26 -7.90 5.49
C VAL A 89 16.78 -7.94 5.54
N ASP A 90 17.39 -8.63 4.58
CA ASP A 90 18.82 -8.57 4.31
C ASP A 90 19.16 -7.50 3.26
N GLU A 91 20.46 -7.31 3.02
CA GLU A 91 20.95 -6.28 2.10
C GLU A 91 20.57 -6.56 0.65
N THR A 92 20.58 -7.83 0.23
CA THR A 92 20.24 -8.22 -1.14
C THR A 92 18.76 -7.95 -1.45
N GLU A 93 17.90 -8.13 -0.46
CA GLU A 93 16.47 -7.81 -0.54
C GLU A 93 16.24 -6.29 -0.63
N ILE A 94 17.01 -5.49 0.12
CA ILE A 94 16.97 -4.01 0.04
C ILE A 94 17.43 -3.54 -1.34
N GLU A 95 18.57 -4.03 -1.82
CA GLU A 95 19.11 -3.68 -3.14
C GLU A 95 18.13 -4.03 -4.25
N PHE A 96 17.51 -5.22 -4.18
CA PHE A 96 16.47 -5.63 -5.11
C PHE A 96 15.28 -4.65 -5.14
N LEU A 97 14.78 -4.25 -3.97
CA LEU A 97 13.65 -3.31 -3.89
C LEU A 97 14.03 -1.93 -4.43
N LEU A 98 15.21 -1.41 -4.06
CA LEU A 98 15.69 -0.10 -4.52
C LEU A 98 15.92 -0.09 -6.03
N ASP A 99 16.52 -1.13 -6.60
CA ASP A 99 16.70 -1.28 -8.05
C ASP A 99 15.34 -1.32 -8.77
N PHE A 100 14.39 -2.10 -8.24
CA PHE A 100 13.04 -2.15 -8.77
C PHE A 100 12.41 -0.75 -8.80
N TYR A 101 12.44 0.01 -7.70
CA TYR A 101 11.85 1.35 -7.65
C TYR A 101 12.58 2.35 -8.54
N ARG A 102 13.93 2.33 -8.57
CA ARG A 102 14.72 3.21 -9.44
C ARG A 102 14.33 3.04 -10.91
N LYS A 103 14.21 1.80 -11.38
CA LYS A 103 13.77 1.49 -12.75
C LYS A 103 12.33 1.94 -12.99
N ASN A 104 11.42 1.60 -12.07
CA ASN A 104 9.98 1.84 -12.26
C ASN A 104 9.55 3.31 -12.09
N ILE A 105 10.34 4.14 -11.40
CA ILE A 105 10.13 5.60 -11.35
C ILE A 105 10.39 6.22 -12.73
N LEU A 106 11.41 5.73 -13.45
CA LEU A 106 11.74 6.23 -14.78
C LEU A 106 10.83 5.62 -15.85
N GLU A 107 10.68 4.30 -15.80
CA GLU A 107 9.91 3.53 -16.77
C GLU A 107 9.08 2.46 -16.04
N PRO A 108 7.81 2.76 -15.71
CA PRO A 108 6.96 1.81 -15.01
C PRO A 108 6.79 0.50 -15.79
N SER A 109 7.04 -0.63 -15.12
CA SER A 109 6.86 -1.97 -15.70
C SER A 109 5.39 -2.42 -15.75
N TYR A 110 4.52 -1.74 -15.01
CA TYR A 110 3.10 -2.07 -14.89
C TYR A 110 2.22 -0.91 -15.35
N ASP A 111 0.98 -1.22 -15.70
CA ASP A 111 -0.10 -0.24 -15.80
C ASP A 111 -1.00 -0.32 -14.56
N TYR A 112 -1.59 0.81 -14.16
CA TYR A 112 -2.56 0.83 -13.07
C TYR A 112 -3.95 0.50 -13.63
N SER A 113 -4.49 -0.65 -13.25
CA SER A 113 -5.76 -1.15 -13.78
C SER A 113 -6.57 -1.93 -12.75
N PHE A 114 -7.89 -2.05 -12.97
CA PHE A 114 -8.80 -2.67 -12.02
C PHE A 114 -8.54 -4.18 -11.84
N PHE A 115 -8.47 -4.92 -12.95
CA PHE A 115 -8.07 -6.33 -13.02
C PHE A 115 -6.58 -6.48 -13.37
N GLY A 116 -5.74 -5.62 -12.78
CA GLY A 116 -4.30 -5.65 -12.96
C GLY A 116 -3.56 -5.13 -11.74
N GLN A 117 -2.43 -4.47 -11.98
CA GLN A 117 -1.58 -3.97 -10.91
C GLN A 117 -2.18 -2.73 -10.24
N ARG A 118 -2.14 -2.70 -8.91
CA ARG A 118 -2.46 -1.55 -8.03
C ARG A 118 -1.45 -1.47 -6.89
N CYS A 119 -1.58 -0.50 -6.00
CA CYS A 119 -0.65 -0.32 -4.86
C CYS A 119 -0.49 -1.58 -4.02
N ALA A 120 -1.62 -2.18 -3.60
CA ALA A 120 -1.62 -3.39 -2.78
C ALA A 120 -1.02 -4.60 -3.51
N SER A 121 -1.37 -4.81 -4.78
CA SER A 121 -0.81 -5.94 -5.54
C SER A 121 0.67 -5.75 -5.84
N SER A 122 1.11 -4.52 -6.14
CA SER A 122 2.52 -4.20 -6.39
C SER A 122 3.36 -4.49 -5.15
N CYS A 123 2.90 -4.05 -3.98
CA CYS A 123 3.53 -4.38 -2.71
C CYS A 123 3.56 -5.90 -2.47
N TYR A 124 2.44 -6.59 -2.69
CA TYR A 124 2.35 -8.05 -2.54
C TYR A 124 3.38 -8.79 -3.41
N ASP A 125 3.49 -8.44 -4.68
CA ASP A 125 4.42 -9.10 -5.60
C ASP A 125 5.87 -8.87 -5.21
N LEU A 126 6.22 -7.66 -4.77
CA LEU A 126 7.57 -7.36 -4.27
C LEU A 126 7.90 -8.17 -3.02
N LEU A 127 7.01 -8.17 -2.02
CA LEU A 127 7.20 -8.94 -0.79
C LEU A 127 7.27 -10.45 -1.03
N LYS A 128 6.59 -10.94 -2.08
CA LYS A 128 6.69 -12.34 -2.50
C LYS A 128 8.03 -12.64 -3.16
N LYS A 129 8.56 -11.74 -3.99
CA LYS A 129 9.88 -11.90 -4.63
C LYS A 129 11.02 -11.93 -3.61
N ILE A 130 10.92 -11.17 -2.52
CA ILE A 130 11.86 -11.23 -1.39
C ILE A 130 11.43 -12.23 -0.30
N ASN A 131 10.54 -13.19 -0.61
CA ASN A 131 10.12 -14.29 0.27
C ASN A 131 9.60 -13.88 1.67
N LYS A 132 9.10 -12.65 1.84
CA LYS A 132 8.53 -12.19 3.13
C LYS A 132 7.06 -12.55 3.29
N ILE A 133 6.39 -12.83 2.19
CA ILE A 133 5.03 -13.38 2.15
C ILE A 133 4.94 -14.51 1.12
N GLN A 134 4.01 -15.44 1.33
CA GLN A 134 3.76 -16.55 0.42
C GLN A 134 2.28 -16.61 0.01
N GLY A 135 1.99 -17.29 -1.09
CA GLY A 135 0.63 -17.57 -1.55
C GLY A 135 0.44 -17.40 -3.06
N GLY A 136 -0.80 -17.61 -3.49
CA GLY A 136 -1.22 -17.55 -4.89
C GLY A 136 -1.24 -16.14 -5.48
N HIS A 137 -2.06 -15.97 -6.52
CA HIS A 137 -2.18 -14.72 -7.27
C HIS A 137 -2.65 -13.54 -6.40
N TYR A 138 -2.18 -12.32 -6.67
CA TYR A 138 -2.54 -11.13 -5.88
C TYR A 138 -4.05 -10.87 -5.86
N PHE A 139 -4.78 -11.27 -6.90
CA PHE A 139 -6.24 -11.06 -6.97
C PHE A 139 -6.99 -11.63 -5.76
N PHE A 140 -6.52 -12.75 -5.20
CA PHE A 140 -7.13 -13.36 -4.01
C PHE A 140 -6.46 -12.94 -2.69
N ASN A 141 -5.36 -12.20 -2.75
CA ASN A 141 -4.49 -11.97 -1.59
C ASN A 141 -4.23 -10.50 -1.27
N ALA A 142 -4.35 -9.62 -2.26
CA ALA A 142 -3.96 -8.22 -2.23
C ALA A 142 -4.68 -7.40 -3.32
N PHE A 143 -5.95 -7.73 -3.62
CA PHE A 143 -6.76 -6.95 -4.57
C PHE A 143 -6.95 -5.51 -4.10
N TYR A 144 -7.07 -5.29 -2.79
CA TYR A 144 -7.15 -3.96 -2.19
C TYR A 144 -6.35 -3.90 -0.87
N PRO A 145 -6.03 -2.69 -0.36
CA PRO A 145 -5.14 -2.52 0.79
C PRO A 145 -5.56 -3.32 2.03
N GLY A 146 -6.86 -3.38 2.34
CA GLY A 146 -7.38 -4.15 3.48
C GLY A 146 -7.12 -5.66 3.38
N MET A 147 -7.14 -6.25 2.18
CA MET A 147 -6.76 -7.67 2.00
C MET A 147 -5.28 -7.90 2.28
N LEU A 148 -4.41 -7.05 1.71
CA LEU A 148 -2.97 -7.13 1.97
C LEU A 148 -2.68 -6.95 3.47
N ARG A 149 -3.34 -6.00 4.13
CA ARG A 149 -3.22 -5.78 5.58
C ARG A 149 -3.53 -7.04 6.36
N LYS A 150 -4.69 -7.66 6.12
CA LYS A 150 -5.07 -8.91 6.82
C LYS A 150 -4.01 -10.00 6.65
N LYS A 151 -3.48 -10.14 5.44
CA LYS A 151 -2.43 -11.11 5.14
C LYS A 151 -1.12 -10.80 5.86
N LEU A 152 -0.70 -9.54 5.89
CA LEU A 152 0.51 -9.11 6.60
C LEU A 152 0.35 -9.23 8.11
N LEU A 153 -0.82 -8.93 8.68
CA LEU A 153 -1.09 -9.13 10.11
C LEU A 153 -1.07 -10.61 10.50
N ALA A 154 -1.55 -11.50 9.63
CA ALA A 154 -1.44 -12.94 9.85
C ALA A 154 0.03 -13.38 9.80
N LYS A 155 0.79 -12.91 8.81
CA LYS A 155 2.22 -13.21 8.69
C LYS A 155 3.03 -12.63 9.86
N ALA A 156 2.69 -11.43 10.32
CA ALA A 156 3.33 -10.77 11.45
C ALA A 156 3.18 -11.59 12.73
N ARG A 157 1.97 -12.11 13.00
CA ARG A 157 1.72 -13.02 14.13
C ARG A 157 2.52 -14.31 14.05
N GLN A 158 2.74 -14.84 12.85
CA GLN A 158 3.51 -16.08 12.66
C GLN A 158 5.03 -15.88 12.75
N ALA A 159 5.54 -14.76 12.22
CA ALA A 159 6.96 -14.51 12.03
C ALA A 159 7.55 -13.48 13.02
N GLY A 160 6.73 -12.95 13.93
CA GLY A 160 7.15 -11.94 14.90
C GLY A 160 7.46 -10.56 14.29
N TYR A 161 6.78 -10.18 13.20
CA TYR A 161 6.98 -8.84 12.62
C TYR A 161 6.36 -7.77 13.53
N GLY A 162 7.02 -6.61 13.60
CA GLY A 162 6.49 -5.47 14.34
C GLY A 162 5.25 -4.90 13.67
N VAL A 163 4.21 -4.59 14.44
CA VAL A 163 2.98 -3.97 13.94
C VAL A 163 2.65 -2.75 14.80
N VAL A 164 2.43 -1.61 14.14
CA VAL A 164 1.96 -0.38 14.78
C VAL A 164 0.74 0.12 14.02
N VAL A 165 -0.31 0.51 14.73
CA VAL A 165 -1.49 1.14 14.13
C VAL A 165 -1.55 2.58 14.59
N ILE A 166 -1.50 3.51 13.64
CA ILE A 166 -1.71 4.93 13.88
C ILE A 166 -3.20 5.23 13.73
N PRO A 167 -3.86 5.78 14.75
CA PRO A 167 -5.28 6.07 14.69
C PRO A 167 -5.59 7.18 13.69
N GLY A 168 -6.66 7.00 12.92
CA GLY A 168 -7.20 8.03 12.03
C GLY A 168 -8.27 8.89 12.70
N SER A 169 -8.81 9.86 11.96
CA SER A 169 -9.87 10.75 12.41
C SER A 169 -11.11 10.00 12.91
N PRO A 170 -11.72 10.45 14.02
CA PRO A 170 -12.98 9.88 14.52
C PRO A 170 -14.18 10.21 13.64
N THR A 171 -14.07 11.16 12.70
CA THR A 171 -15.15 11.53 11.76
C THR A 171 -15.39 10.46 10.68
N ARG A 172 -14.50 9.47 10.61
CA ARG A 172 -14.52 8.38 9.65
C ARG A 172 -14.87 7.04 10.29
N ILE A 173 -15.37 6.13 9.46
CA ILE A 173 -15.52 4.71 9.75
C ILE A 173 -14.46 3.98 8.93
N TRP A 174 -13.40 3.54 9.60
CA TRP A 174 -12.26 2.88 9.00
C TRP A 174 -12.54 1.41 8.70
N GLU A 175 -11.97 0.91 7.60
CA GLU A 175 -12.00 -0.52 7.28
C GLU A 175 -11.16 -1.32 8.29
N GLY A 176 -11.74 -2.41 8.81
CA GLY A 176 -11.18 -3.20 9.91
C GLY A 176 -11.61 -2.75 11.31
N GLY A 177 -12.27 -1.61 11.46
CA GLY A 177 -12.73 -1.12 12.76
C GLY A 177 -11.59 -0.74 13.72
N ARG A 178 -11.84 -0.84 15.04
CA ARG A 178 -10.77 -0.80 16.04
C ARG A 178 -9.94 -2.09 15.88
N ILE A 179 -8.66 -1.93 15.60
CA ILE A 179 -7.73 -3.05 15.54
C ILE A 179 -7.16 -3.21 16.94
N ASP A 180 -7.68 -4.20 17.67
CA ASP A 180 -7.06 -4.69 18.89
C ASP A 180 -5.91 -5.61 18.45
N ILE A 181 -4.68 -5.21 18.78
CA ILE A 181 -3.44 -5.92 18.41
C ILE A 181 -3.14 -6.98 19.48
#